data_AF-A0A840PTX5-F1
#
_entry.id   AF-A0A840PTX5-F1
#
_cell.length_a   1.000
_cell.length_b   1.000
_cell.length_c   1.000
_cell.angle_alpha   90.00
_cell.angle_beta   90.00
_cell.angle_gamma   90.00
#
_symmetry.space_group_name_H-M   'P 1'
#
loop_
_entity.id
_entity.type
_entity.pdbx_description
1 polymer ?
#
loop_
_entity_poly.entity_id
_entity_poly.type
_entity_poly.pdbx_seq_one_letter_code
_entity_poly.pdbx_strand_id
1 'polypeptide(L)' 'MLKYFMNLFALLFILGLILFGISFVSNLSMWYGISIVKGSFYLLLIGLFLHLIQFEFQSNNKKA' A
#
# COMPACT_ATOMS: atom_id res chain seq x y z
N MET A 1 -13.63 -2.10 6.19
CA MET A 1 -12.97 -1.18 5.25
C MET A 1 -11.44 -1.36 5.26
N LEU A 2 -10.79 -1.22 6.41
CA LEU A 2 -9.33 -1.39 6.56
C LEU A 2 -8.76 -2.77 6.17
N LYS A 3 -9.46 -3.87 6.50
CA LYS A 3 -9.00 -5.21 6.08
C LYS A 3 -8.85 -5.32 4.56
N TYR A 4 -9.78 -4.73 3.80
CA TYR A 4 -9.72 -4.72 2.34
C TYR A 4 -8.57 -3.82 1.85
N PHE A 5 -8.39 -2.65 2.45
CA PHE A 5 -7.32 -1.72 2.11
C PHE A 5 -5.92 -2.31 2.39
N MET A 6 -5.77 -2.96 3.55
CA MET A 6 -4.55 -3.66 3.95
C MET A 6 -4.27 -4.86 3.04
N ASN A 7 -5.30 -5.61 2.64
CA ASN A 7 -5.16 -6.73 1.71
C ASN A 7 -4.77 -6.26 0.30
N LEU A 8 -5.32 -5.12 -0.16
CA LEU A 8 -5.00 -4.49 -1.43
C LEU A 8 -3.56 -3.95 -1.43
N PHE A 9 -3.12 -3.33 -0.34
CA PHE A 9 -1.72 -2.97 -0.13
C PHE A 9 -0.80 -4.19 -0.17
N ALA A 10 -1.12 -5.24 0.58
CA ALA A 10 -0.30 -6.45 0.63
C ALA A 10 -0.14 -7.08 -0.77
N LEU A 11 -1.24 -7.15 -1.54
CA LEU A 11 -1.22 -7.61 -2.93
C LEU A 11 -0.32 -6.75 -3.82
N LEU A 12 -0.47 -5.42 -3.78
CA LEU A 12 0.35 -4.47 -4.55
C LEU A 12 1.83 -4.52 -4.15
N PHE A 13 2.12 -4.74 -2.87
CA PHE A 13 3.48 -4.86 -2.36
C PHE A 13 4.15 -6.16 -2.82
N ILE A 14 3.43 -7.27 -2.75
CA ILE A 14 3.89 -8.58 -3.25
C ILE A 14 4.10 -8.54 -4.76
N LEU A 15 3.17 -7.95 -5.53
CA LEU A 15 3.33 -7.72 -6.96
C LEU A 15 4.56 -6.87 -7.28
N GLY A 16 4.80 -5.81 -6.52
CA GLY A 16 5.98 -4.96 -6.66
C GLY A 16 7.29 -5.71 -6.42
N LEU A 17 7.35 -6.55 -5.38
CA LEU A 17 8.50 -7.41 -5.08
C LEU A 17 8.74 -8.47 -6.15
N ILE A 18 7.68 -9.11 -6.65
CA ILE A 18 7.76 -10.10 -7.73
C ILE A 18 8.29 -9.44 -9.01
N LEU A 19 7.75 -8.28 -9.40
CA LEU A 19 8.26 -7.54 -10.56
C LEU A 19 9.71 -7.08 -10.37
N PHE A 20 10.09 -6.69 -9.16
CA PHE A 20 11.47 -6.33 -8.83
C PHE A 20 12.40 -7.53 -8.99
N GLY A 21 12.01 -8.72 -8.52
CA GLY A 21 12.75 -9.97 -8.71
C GLY A 21 12.84 -10.40 -10.18
N ILE A 22 11.75 -10.31 -10.93
CA ILE A 22 11.73 -10.58 -12.38
C ILE A 22 12.64 -9.59 -13.12
N SER A 23 12.74 -8.35 -12.67
CA SER A 23 13.61 -7.32 -13.25
C SER A 23 15.10 -7.58 -13.06
N PHE A 24 15.51 -8.47 -12.13
CA PHE A 24 16.89 -8.93 -12.04
C PHE A 24 17.22 -10.03 -13.05
N VAL A 25 16.22 -10.81 -13.47
CA VAL A 25 16.39 -11.97 -14.36
C VAL A 25 16.10 -11.60 -15.82
N SER A 26 15.08 -10.78 -16.04
CA SER A 26 14.82 -10.14 -17.32
C SER A 26 15.57 -8.82 -17.39
N ASN A 27 16.12 -8.49 -18.56
CA ASN A 27 16.75 -7.22 -18.90
C ASN A 27 15.75 -6.02 -18.93
N LEU A 28 14.65 -6.14 -18.19
CA LEU A 28 13.64 -5.12 -17.95
C LEU A 28 14.23 -4.08 -17.00
N SER A 29 13.98 -2.80 -17.29
CA SER A 29 14.53 -1.71 -16.50
C SER A 29 14.01 -1.78 -15.06
N MET A 30 14.94 -1.95 -14.12
CA MET A 30 14.74 -2.00 -12.67
C MET A 30 13.88 -0.85 -12.12
N TRP A 31 13.87 0.27 -12.85
CA TRP A 31 13.05 1.45 -12.61
C TRP A 31 11.54 1.18 -12.60
N TYR A 32 11.04 0.18 -13.33
CA TYR A 32 9.62 -0.19 -13.29
C TYR A 32 9.24 -0.81 -11.95
N GLY A 33 10.06 -1.74 -11.44
CA GLY A 33 9.86 -2.33 -10.11
C GLY A 33 9.92 -1.28 -9.00
N ILE A 34 10.90 -0.37 -9.06
CA ILE A 34 11.07 0.71 -8.08
C ILE A 34 9.87 1.67 -8.10
N SER A 35 9.35 2.02 -9.28
CA SER A 35 8.18 2.89 -9.41
C SER A 35 6.92 2.26 -8.80
N ILE A 36 6.73 0.95 -9.00
CA ILE A 36 5.59 0.21 -8.44
C ILE A 36 5.72 0.10 -6.92
N VAL A 37 6.90 -0.21 -6.39
CA VAL A 37 7.15 -0.26 -4.93
C VAL A 37 6.91 1.10 -4.28
N LYS A 38 7.37 2.19 -4.90
CA LYS A 38 7.07 3.57 -4.44
C LYS A 38 5.57 3.86 -4.48
N GLY A 39 4.88 3.47 -5.55
CA GLY A 39 3.43 3.62 -5.67
C GLY A 39 2.67 2.89 -4.55
N SER A 40 3.05 1.65 -4.25
CA SER A 40 2.49 0.88 -3.13
C SER A 40 2.71 1.59 -1.78
N PHE A 41 3.87 2.21 -1.57
CA PHE A 41 4.17 2.95 -0.35
C PHE A 41 3.28 4.19 -0.18
N TYR A 42 3.04 4.95 -1.23
CA TYR A 42 2.10 6.08 -1.19
C TYR A 42 0.67 5.62 -0.87
N LEU A 43 0.25 4.49 -1.45
CA LEU A 43 -1.06 3.90 -1.19
C LEU A 43 -1.21 3.49 0.28
N LEU A 44 -0.15 2.93 0.89
CA LEU A 44 -0.11 2.63 2.32
C LEU A 44 -0.26 3.90 3.15
N LEU A 45 0.49 4.94 2.81
CA LEU A 45 0.54 6.19 3.57
C LEU A 45 -0.84 6.87 3.59
N ILE A 46 -1.52 6.91 2.44
CA ILE A 46 -2.91 7.38 2.32
C ILE A 46 -3.85 6.51 3.15
N GLY A 47 -3.71 5.18 3.09
CA GLY A 47 -4.52 4.26 3.89
C GLY A 47 -4.36 4.46 5.40
N LEU A 48 -3.15 4.80 5.85
CA LEU A 48 -2.82 5.07 7.25
C LEU A 48 -3.40 6.42 7.71
N PHE A 49 -3.34 7.45 6.87
CA PHE A 49 -4.04 8.71 7.12
C PHE A 49 -5.55 8.52 7.21
N LEU A 50 -6.14 7.76 6.28
CA LEU A 50 -7.56 7.45 6.31
C LEU A 50 -7.94 6.68 7.58
N HIS A 51 -7.09 5.76 8.04
CA HIS A 51 -7.24 5.02 9.29
C HIS A 51 -7.30 5.96 10.49
N LEU A 52 -6.34 6.89 10.59
CA LEU A 52 -6.25 7.85 11.68
C LEU A 52 -7.54 8.68 11.78
N ILE A 53 -8.01 9.19 10.64
CA ILE A 53 -9.25 9.97 10.55
C ILE A 53 -10.45 9.12 10.97
N GLN A 54 -10.55 7.87 10.50
CA GLN A 54 -11.64 6.95 10.87
C GLN A 54 -11.64 6.64 12.37
N PHE A 55 -10.46 6.47 12.96
CA PHE A 55 -10.30 6.18 14.38
C PHE A 55 -10.76 7.37 15.25
N GLU A 56 -10.39 8.60 14.89
CA GLU A 56 -10.88 9.80 15.57
C GLU A 56 -12.39 9.98 15.45
N PHE A 57 -12.95 9.75 14.25
CA PHE A 57 -14.39 9.88 14.00
C PHE A 57 -15.22 8.86 14.80
N GLN A 58 -14.71 7.64 14.94
CA GLN A 58 -15.37 6.58 15.70
C GLN A 58 -15.20 6.77 17.22
N SER A 59 -14.06 7.32 17.66
CA SER A 59 -13.81 7.68 19.06
C SER A 59 -14.74 8.80 19.54
N ASN A 60 -14.99 9.82 18.71
CA ASN A 60 -15.91 10.91 19.04
C ASN A 60 -17.38 10.47 19.06
N ASN A 61 -17.81 9.55 18.21
CA ASN A 61 -19.20 9.04 18.24
C ASN A 61 -19.54 8.16 19.46
N LYS A 62 -18.54 7.61 20.15
CA LYS A 62 -18.77 6.82 21.38
C LYS A 62 -18.91 7.66 22.65
N LYS A 63 -18.63 8.98 22.56
CA LYS A 63 -18.73 9.92 23.69
C LYS A 63 -20.00 10.78 23.66
N ALA A 64 -20.87 10.60 22.67
CA ALA A 64 -22.16 11.28 22.54
C ALA A 64 -23.31 10.39 23.03
#